data_AF-A0A935JRM3-F1
#
_entry.id   AF-A0A935JRM3-F1
#
_cell.length_a   1.000
_cell.length_b   1.000
_cell.length_c   1.000
_cell.angle_alpha   90.00
_cell.angle_beta   90.00
_cell.angle_gamma   90.00
#
_symmetry.space_group_name_H-M   'P 1'
#
loop_
_entity.id
_entity.type
_entity.pdbx_description
1 polymer ?
#
loop_
_entity_poly.entity_id
_entity_poly.type
_entity_poly.pdbx_seq_one_letter_code
_entity_poly.pdbx_strand_id
1 'polypeptide(L)'
;MTKINYFLACSVLFAFLQCSKPKEQYYIPDTISKENKRNLIAYFEQGKVLYINNCSSCHGIYHKGKDSIPNFSQAQLDTYKAKLAMKDGQTHTFADSLSYDQIEQILKFLSYRKQ
;
A
#
# COMPACT_ATOMS: atom_id res chain seq x y z
N MET A 1 -16.01 56.89 14.20
CA MET A 1 -16.21 55.46 13.89
C MET A 1 -15.06 55.11 12.96
N THR A 2 -14.04 54.36 13.35
CA THR A 2 -14.05 52.91 13.63
C THR A 2 -12.75 52.56 14.39
N LYS A 3 -12.84 51.85 15.52
CA LYS A 3 -11.67 51.28 16.22
C LYS A 3 -11.35 49.94 15.57
N ILE A 4 -10.18 49.81 14.96
CA ILE A 4 -9.69 48.55 14.38
C ILE A 4 -9.13 47.70 15.52
N ASN A 5 -9.74 46.53 15.74
CA ASN A 5 -9.49 45.65 16.87
C ASN A 5 -8.33 44.69 16.55
N TYR A 6 -7.09 45.12 16.78
CA TYR A 6 -5.86 44.35 16.53
C TYR A 6 -5.55 43.26 17.58
N PHE A 7 -6.57 42.64 18.20
CA PHE A 7 -6.37 41.59 19.21
C PHE A 7 -6.75 40.18 18.76
N LEU A 8 -7.17 39.99 17.51
CA LEU A 8 -7.67 38.70 17.01
C LEU A 8 -6.93 38.19 15.75
N ALA A 9 -5.68 38.60 15.54
CA ALA A 9 -4.94 38.25 14.31
C ALA A 9 -3.83 37.19 14.48
N CYS A 10 -3.51 36.72 15.69
CA CYS A 10 -2.38 35.80 15.89
C CYS A 10 -2.74 34.38 16.35
N SER A 11 -3.99 34.09 16.70
CA SER A 11 -4.37 32.78 17.28
C SER A 11 -4.89 31.75 16.26
N VAL A 12 -5.03 32.10 14.97
CA VAL A 12 -5.61 31.20 13.96
C VAL A 12 -4.55 30.38 13.19
N LEU A 13 -3.26 30.64 13.38
CA LEU A 13 -2.17 29.94 12.65
C LEU A 13 -1.68 28.64 13.31
N PHE A 14 -2.28 28.21 14.42
CA PHE A 14 -1.88 26.99 15.15
C PHE A 14 -2.86 25.82 15.05
N ALA A 15 -3.84 25.92 14.15
CA ALA A 15 -4.83 24.88 13.93
C ALA A 15 -4.28 23.74 13.05
N PHE A 16 -3.65 22.77 13.70
CA PHE A 16 -3.69 21.34 13.34
C PHE A 16 -2.97 20.90 12.06
N LEU A 17 -1.64 20.91 12.07
CA LEU A 17 -0.87 19.79 11.50
C LEU A 17 -0.98 18.59 12.47
N GLN A 18 -2.20 18.09 12.69
CA GLN A 18 -2.34 16.76 13.30
C GLN A 18 -1.92 15.73 12.25
N CYS A 19 -0.63 15.42 12.25
CA CYS A 19 -0.08 14.25 11.58
C CYS A 19 -0.61 13.01 12.31
N SER A 20 -1.79 12.55 11.91
CA SER A 20 -2.33 11.27 12.34
C SER A 20 -1.32 10.19 11.97
N LYS A 21 -0.75 9.50 12.97
CA LYS A 21 0.11 8.34 12.70
C LYS A 21 -0.75 7.34 11.91
N PRO A 22 -0.40 6.99 10.66
CA PRO A 22 -1.16 5.99 9.92
C PRO A 22 -1.15 4.70 10.75
N LYS A 23 -2.34 4.14 11.00
CA LYS A 23 -2.48 2.83 11.66
C LYS A 23 -1.58 1.85 10.92
N GLU A 24 -0.73 1.12 11.63
CA GLU A 24 0.22 0.21 11.01
C GLU A 24 -0.51 -0.88 10.21
N GLN A 25 -0.43 -0.77 8.89
CA GLN A 25 -1.17 -1.61 7.93
C GLN A 25 -0.48 -2.92 7.60
N TYR A 26 0.77 -3.10 8.04
CA TYR A 26 1.64 -4.21 7.64
C TYR A 26 2.18 -5.00 8.84
N TYR A 27 2.39 -6.29 8.67
CA TYR A 27 3.09 -7.13 9.64
C TYR A 27 4.61 -6.97 9.46
N ILE A 28 5.24 -6.11 10.25
CA ILE A 28 6.69 -5.92 10.22
C ILE A 28 7.24 -6.24 11.63
N PRO A 29 8.19 -7.19 11.77
CA PRO A 29 8.78 -7.51 13.07
C PRO A 29 9.45 -6.29 13.72
N ASP A 30 9.31 -6.16 15.04
CA ASP A 30 9.91 -5.05 15.80
C ASP A 30 11.44 -5.12 15.90
N THR A 31 12.03 -6.25 15.50
CA THR A 31 13.48 -6.41 15.38
C THR A 31 14.09 -5.60 14.24
N ILE A 32 13.27 -5.11 13.31
CA ILE A 32 13.69 -4.27 12.18
C ILE A 32 13.94 -2.85 12.68
N SER A 33 15.08 -2.25 12.28
CA SER A 33 15.39 -0.86 12.62
C SER A 33 14.30 0.11 12.13
N LYS A 34 14.13 1.24 12.82
CA LYS A 34 13.13 2.25 12.45
C LYS A 34 13.29 2.74 11.01
N GLU A 35 14.53 2.87 10.53
CA GLU A 35 14.82 3.26 9.16
C GLU A 35 14.36 2.20 8.16
N ASN A 36 14.77 0.94 8.36
CA ASN A 36 14.39 -0.17 7.49
C ASN A 36 12.88 -0.39 7.50
N LYS A 37 12.21 -0.20 8.65
CA LYS A 37 10.75 -0.24 8.76
C LYS A 37 10.09 0.81 7.87
N ARG A 38 10.61 2.05 7.83
CA ARG A 38 10.10 3.09 6.92
C ARG A 38 10.30 2.70 5.45
N ASN A 39 11.47 2.17 5.11
CA ASN A 39 11.78 1.76 3.74
C ASN A 39 10.87 0.61 3.27
N LEU A 40 10.62 -0.38 4.15
CA LEU A 40 9.68 -1.47 3.87
C LEU A 40 8.25 -0.97 3.68
N ILE A 41 7.78 -0.07 4.55
CA ILE A 41 6.44 0.53 4.39
C ILE A 41 6.33 1.26 3.05
N ALA A 42 7.32 2.09 2.70
CA ALA A 42 7.32 2.79 1.41
C ALA A 42 7.28 1.81 0.23
N TYR A 43 8.05 0.72 0.29
CA TYR A 43 8.06 -0.34 -0.72
C TYR A 43 6.70 -1.06 -0.82
N PHE A 44 6.05 -1.35 0.30
CA PHE A 44 4.71 -1.98 0.30
C PHE A 44 3.62 -1.04 -0.21
N GLU A 45 3.71 0.26 0.07
CA GLU A 45 2.78 1.26 -0.47
C GLU A 45 2.95 1.41 -1.99
N GLN A 46 4.18 1.33 -2.52
CA GLN A 46 4.40 1.26 -3.96
C GLN A 46 3.76 0.02 -4.57
N GLY A 47 3.93 -1.15 -3.93
CA GLY A 47 3.25 -2.39 -4.33
C GLY A 47 1.73 -2.29 -4.31
N LYS A 48 1.15 -1.57 -3.34
CA LYS A 48 -0.29 -1.29 -3.27
C LYS A 48 -0.78 -0.45 -4.45
N VAL A 49 -0.06 0.62 -4.79
CA VAL A 49 -0.38 1.47 -5.95
C VAL A 49 -0.32 0.65 -7.25
N LEU A 50 0.73 -0.16 -7.40
CA LEU A 50 0.85 -1.07 -8.54
C LEU A 50 -0.33 -2.05 -8.60
N TYR A 51 -0.71 -2.68 -7.49
CA TYR A 51 -1.86 -3.58 -7.43
C TYR A 51 -3.16 -2.87 -7.84
N ILE A 52 -3.40 -1.66 -7.33
CA ILE A 52 -4.58 -0.86 -7.65
C ILE A 52 -4.63 -0.57 -9.15
N ASN A 53 -3.52 -0.17 -9.76
CA ASN A 53 -3.53 0.23 -11.16
C ASN A 53 -3.61 -0.96 -12.14
N ASN A 54 -3.17 -2.14 -11.71
CA ASN A 54 -2.89 -3.26 -12.61
C ASN A 54 -3.76 -4.50 -12.32
N CYS A 55 -4.01 -4.83 -11.06
CA CYS A 55 -4.65 -6.10 -10.68
C CYS A 55 -6.10 -5.94 -10.24
N SER A 56 -6.44 -4.76 -9.75
CA SER A 56 -7.67 -4.52 -9.00
C SER A 56 -8.95 -4.47 -9.86
N SER A 57 -8.84 -4.29 -11.18
CA SER A 57 -9.97 -4.36 -12.09
C SER A 57 -10.62 -5.75 -12.10
N CYS A 58 -9.80 -6.81 -12.00
CA CYS A 58 -10.25 -8.21 -11.99
C CYS A 58 -10.28 -8.80 -10.58
N HIS A 59 -9.28 -8.48 -9.75
CA HIS A 59 -9.19 -9.00 -8.39
C HIS A 59 -9.89 -8.10 -7.36
N GLY A 60 -10.40 -6.93 -7.76
CA GLY A 60 -11.20 -6.00 -6.95
C GLY A 60 -10.45 -4.75 -6.46
N ILE A 61 -11.16 -3.61 -6.41
CA ILE A 61 -11.04 -2.54 -5.39
C ILE A 61 -12.30 -2.53 -4.50
N TYR A 62 -13.44 -2.95 -5.05
CA TYR A 62 -14.76 -3.03 -4.43
C TYR A 62 -15.51 -4.28 -4.90
N HIS A 63 -15.62 -5.28 -4.04
CA HIS A 63 -16.68 -6.28 -4.02
C HIS A 63 -17.09 -6.46 -2.55
N LYS A 64 -18.25 -5.89 -2.19
CA LYS A 64 -18.86 -5.94 -0.84
C LYS A 64 -18.05 -5.31 0.32
N GLY A 65 -17.65 -4.05 0.17
CA GLY A 65 -17.21 -3.19 1.29
C GLY A 65 -15.76 -2.69 1.16
N LYS A 66 -15.54 -1.42 1.52
CA LYS A 66 -14.27 -0.66 1.62
C LYS A 66 -12.99 -1.50 1.43
N ASP A 67 -12.18 -1.19 0.40
CA ASP A 67 -10.86 -1.78 0.13
C ASP A 67 -10.85 -3.32 -0.05
N SER A 68 -11.66 -3.88 -0.96
CA SER A 68 -11.87 -5.33 -1.13
C SER A 68 -10.73 -6.06 -1.87
N ILE A 69 -9.49 -5.90 -1.42
CA ILE A 69 -8.34 -6.69 -1.92
C ILE A 69 -8.49 -8.13 -1.37
N PRO A 70 -8.51 -9.17 -2.23
CA PRO A 70 -8.67 -10.54 -1.78
C PRO A 70 -7.59 -10.93 -0.79
N ASN A 71 -7.98 -11.79 0.14
CA ASN A 71 -7.08 -12.39 1.07
C ASN A 71 -6.42 -13.60 0.41
N PHE A 72 -5.29 -13.38 -0.26
CA PHE A 72 -4.48 -14.46 -0.80
C PHE A 72 -3.66 -15.11 0.32
N SER A 73 -3.71 -16.45 0.39
CA SER A 73 -2.83 -17.18 1.30
C SER A 73 -1.38 -17.08 0.82
N GLN A 74 -0.43 -17.22 1.74
CA GLN A 74 1.00 -17.20 1.39
C GLN A 74 1.34 -18.28 0.34
N ALA A 75 0.74 -19.47 0.45
CA ALA A 75 0.92 -20.55 -0.53
C ALA A 75 0.43 -20.18 -1.94
N GLN A 76 -0.66 -19.41 -2.07
CA GLN A 76 -1.13 -18.92 -3.36
C GLN A 76 -0.13 -17.91 -3.97
N LEU A 77 0.39 -16.99 -3.15
CA LEU A 77 1.37 -16.00 -3.58
C LEU A 77 2.71 -16.65 -3.99
N ASP A 78 3.17 -17.64 -3.22
CA ASP A 78 4.40 -18.38 -3.51
C ASP A 78 4.28 -19.20 -4.79
N THR A 79 3.13 -19.86 -4.99
CA THR A 79 2.84 -20.59 -6.22
C THR A 79 2.82 -19.66 -7.42
N TYR A 80 2.21 -18.48 -7.28
CA TYR A 80 2.21 -17.47 -8.34
C TYR A 80 3.63 -17.01 -8.69
N LYS A 81 4.45 -16.72 -7.67
CA LYS A 81 5.87 -16.33 -7.86
C LYS A 81 6.65 -17.43 -8.58
N ALA A 82 6.44 -18.69 -8.23
CA ALA A 82 7.10 -19.82 -8.89
C ALA A 82 6.69 -19.93 -10.36
N LYS A 83 5.39 -19.87 -10.67
CA LYS A 83 4.89 -19.91 -12.05
C LYS A 83 5.43 -18.77 -12.92
N LEU A 84 5.52 -17.56 -12.36
CA LEU A 84 6.12 -16.40 -13.03
C LEU A 84 7.60 -16.65 -13.37
N ALA A 85 8.38 -17.16 -12.41
CA ALA A 85 9.80 -17.45 -12.61
C ALA A 85 10.03 -18.56 -13.67
N MET A 86 9.11 -19.52 -13.76
CA MET A 86 9.16 -20.60 -14.74
C MET A 86 8.70 -20.19 -16.15
N LYS A 87 8.13 -18.99 -16.32
CA LYS A 87 7.47 -18.56 -17.57
C LYS A 87 6.48 -19.60 -18.10
N ASP A 88 5.77 -20.26 -17.19
CA ASP A 88 4.90 -21.42 -17.48
C ASP A 88 3.66 -21.05 -18.33
N GLY A 89 3.52 -19.80 -18.78
CA GLY A 89 2.40 -19.33 -19.62
C GLY A 89 1.01 -19.36 -18.95
N GLN A 90 0.92 -19.93 -17.74
CA GLN A 90 -0.31 -20.04 -16.95
C GLN A 90 -0.61 -18.79 -16.11
N THR A 91 0.33 -17.85 -15.98
CA THR A 91 0.04 -16.52 -15.47
C THR A 91 -0.66 -15.72 -16.56
N HIS A 92 -1.78 -15.05 -16.24
CA HIS A 92 -2.56 -14.37 -17.27
C HIS A 92 -1.74 -13.27 -17.98
N THR A 93 -1.97 -13.09 -19.28
CA THR A 93 -1.19 -12.22 -20.19
C THR A 93 -1.00 -10.78 -19.71
N PHE A 94 -1.91 -10.27 -18.86
CA PHE A 94 -1.78 -8.92 -18.32
C PHE A 94 -0.56 -8.75 -17.39
N ALA A 95 -0.15 -9.81 -16.67
CA ALA A 95 1.02 -9.75 -15.79
C ALA A 95 2.32 -9.55 -16.59
N ASP A 96 2.36 -10.00 -17.84
CA ASP A 96 3.55 -9.87 -18.71
C ASP A 96 3.84 -8.40 -19.10
N SER A 97 2.89 -7.48 -18.85
CA SER A 97 3.09 -6.04 -19.06
C SER A 97 3.87 -5.34 -17.94
N LEU A 98 4.12 -6.02 -16.83
CA LEU A 98 4.87 -5.51 -15.68
C LEU A 98 6.28 -6.11 -15.63
N SER A 99 7.25 -5.33 -15.14
CA SER A 99 8.57 -5.87 -14.84
C SER A 99 8.50 -6.86 -13.67
N TYR A 100 9.47 -7.76 -13.59
CA TYR A 100 9.58 -8.70 -12.47
C TYR A 100 9.61 -7.96 -11.11
N ASP A 101 10.31 -6.83 -11.03
CA ASP A 101 10.38 -6.00 -9.81
C ASP A 101 9.04 -5.37 -9.43
N GLN A 102 8.24 -4.97 -10.42
CA GLN A 102 6.89 -4.45 -10.17
C GLN A 102 5.96 -5.54 -9.65
N ILE A 103 6.05 -6.76 -10.20
CA ILE A 103 5.28 -7.90 -9.69
C ILE A 103 5.75 -8.28 -8.29
N GLU A 104 7.06 -8.30 -8.02
CA GLU A 104 7.58 -8.60 -6.68
C GLU A 104 7.09 -7.58 -5.65
N GLN A 105 7.04 -6.29 -5.99
CA GLN A 105 6.45 -5.26 -5.13
C GLN A 105 4.99 -5.54 -4.80
N ILE A 106 4.18 -5.91 -5.80
CA ILE A 106 2.78 -6.29 -5.60
C ILE A 106 2.68 -7.50 -4.66
N LEU A 107 3.47 -8.55 -4.89
CA LEU A 107 3.44 -9.75 -4.07
C LEU A 107 3.86 -9.48 -2.63
N LYS A 108 4.87 -8.64 -2.41
CA LYS A 108 5.29 -8.23 -1.06
C LYS A 108 4.19 -7.42 -0.36
N PHE A 109 3.55 -6.49 -1.06
CA PHE A 109 2.38 -5.81 -0.52
C PHE A 109 1.29 -6.80 -0.07
N LEU A 110 0.92 -7.77 -0.91
CA LEU A 110 -0.12 -8.76 -0.62
C LEU A 110 0.26 -9.70 0.54
N SER A 111 1.54 -10.08 0.65
CA SER A 111 2.03 -10.95 1.74
C SER A 111 2.02 -10.27 3.11
N TYR A 112 2.36 -8.98 3.18
CA TYR A 112 2.60 -8.30 4.44
C TYR A 112 1.42 -7.44 4.91
N ARG A 113 0.41 -7.19 4.08
CA ARG A 113 -0.79 -6.45 4.52
C ARG A 113 -1.51 -7.21 5.63
N LYS A 114 -1.97 -6.47 6.63
CA LYS A 114 -2.93 -6.98 7.61
C LYS A 114 -4.28 -7.19 6.91
N GLN A 115 -4.92 -8.32 7.20
CA GLN A 115 -6.20 -8.75 6.64
C GLN A 115 -7.33 -8.34 7.58
#